data_AF-A0A925XR05-F1
#
_entry.id   AF-A0A925XR05-F1
#
_cell.length_a   1.000
_cell.length_b   1.000
_cell.length_c   1.000
_cell.angle_alpha   90.00
_cell.angle_beta   90.00
_cell.angle_gamma   90.00
#
_symmetry.space_group_name_H-M   'P 1'
#
loop_
_entity.id
_entity.type
_entity.pdbx_description
1 polymer ?
#
loop_
_entity_poly.entity_id
_entity_poly.type
_entity_poly.pdbx_seq_one_letter_code
_entity_poly.pdbx_strand_id
1 'polypeptide(L)'
;MTQLPPEIAAARAQWTWRGQRRPAFAVVPGAGQRSVWDFPRPPELVTDAREVVVRWGHIEVARTRRALTVLETAHPPSFYLPWDDVVRDLLQPAAGSSFCEWKGPAQYWSLVEGGHHL
;
A
#
# COMPACT_ATOMS: atom_id res chain seq x y z
N MET A 1 -10.36 -21.05 13.87
CA MET A 1 -9.65 -20.52 12.68
C MET A 1 -10.59 -20.64 11.50
N THR A 2 -11.15 -19.53 11.01
CA THR A 2 -12.06 -19.54 9.85
C THR A 2 -11.28 -19.97 8.61
N GLN A 3 -11.76 -20.97 7.89
CA GLN A 3 -11.15 -21.36 6.61
C GLN A 3 -11.29 -20.21 5.61
N LEU A 4 -10.21 -19.94 4.86
CA LEU A 4 -10.25 -18.97 3.78
C LEU A 4 -11.22 -19.46 2.69
N PRO A 5 -12.04 -18.57 2.12
CA PRO A 5 -12.86 -18.93 0.96
C PRO A 5 -12.00 -19.53 -0.17
N PRO A 6 -12.46 -20.59 -0.87
CA PRO A 6 -11.67 -21.29 -1.87
C PRO A 6 -11.11 -20.38 -2.98
N GLU A 7 -11.89 -19.38 -3.39
CA GLU A 7 -11.50 -18.40 -4.40
C GLU A 7 -10.32 -17.52 -3.93
N ILE A 8 -10.27 -17.17 -2.64
CA ILE A 8 -9.15 -16.43 -2.05
C ILE A 8 -7.93 -17.33 -1.98
N ALA A 9 -8.09 -18.58 -1.58
CA ALA A 9 -6.98 -19.54 -1.55
C ALA A 9 -6.39 -19.77 -2.96
N ALA A 10 -7.25 -19.94 -3.97
CA ALA A 10 -6.85 -20.12 -5.37
C ALA A 10 -6.16 -18.86 -5.92
N ALA A 11 -6.71 -17.67 -5.70
CA ALA A 11 -6.08 -16.41 -6.10
C ALA A 11 -4.70 -16.24 -5.45
N ARG A 12 -4.59 -16.51 -4.14
CA ARG A 12 -3.31 -16.49 -3.42
C ARG A 12 -2.33 -17.47 -4.04
N ALA A 13 -2.76 -18.67 -4.46
CA ALA A 13 -1.89 -19.71 -5.01
C ALA A 13 -1.24 -19.34 -6.36
N GLN A 14 -1.82 -18.43 -7.14
CA GLN A 14 -1.28 -18.00 -8.44
C GLN A 14 0.07 -17.28 -8.32
N TRP A 15 0.38 -16.70 -7.16
CA TRP A 15 1.63 -16.01 -6.92
C TRP A 15 2.80 -16.96 -6.67
N THR A 16 3.75 -16.97 -7.59
CA THR A 16 4.98 -17.79 -7.50
C THR A 16 6.18 -17.03 -6.92
N TRP A 17 6.20 -15.70 -7.03
CA TRP A 17 7.22 -14.83 -6.45
C TRP A 17 6.67 -14.19 -5.17
N ARG A 18 7.26 -14.54 -4.02
CA ARG A 18 6.79 -14.09 -2.69
C ARG A 18 7.94 -13.72 -1.73
N GLY A 19 9.07 -13.26 -2.28
CA GLY A 19 10.25 -12.85 -1.50
C GLY A 19 11.31 -13.93 -1.27
N GLN A 20 11.04 -15.22 -1.55
CA GLN A 20 12.01 -16.30 -1.32
C GLN A 20 13.08 -16.39 -2.39
N ARG A 21 12.77 -15.97 -3.62
CA ARG A 21 13.68 -15.93 -4.75
C ARG A 21 13.32 -14.77 -5.67
N ARG A 22 14.33 -14.20 -6.33
CA ARG A 22 14.14 -13.16 -7.33
C ARG A 22 13.90 -13.77 -8.72
N PRO A 23 13.05 -13.19 -9.57
CA PRO A 23 13.02 -13.51 -10.99
C PRO A 23 14.37 -13.26 -11.66
N ALA A 24 14.68 -13.99 -12.73
CA ALA A 24 15.95 -13.85 -13.45
C ALA A 24 16.16 -12.44 -14.05
N PHE A 25 15.07 -11.73 -14.37
CA PHE A 25 15.10 -10.36 -14.89
C PHE A 25 15.18 -9.29 -13.78
N ALA A 26 15.19 -9.68 -12.50
CA ALA A 26 15.26 -8.72 -11.41
C ALA A 26 16.62 -8.00 -11.42
N VAL A 27 16.57 -6.67 -11.40
CA VAL A 27 17.77 -5.84 -11.27
C VAL A 27 18.45 -6.12 -9.93
N VAL A 28 19.77 -6.32 -9.96
CA VAL A 28 20.58 -6.47 -8.75
C VAL A 28 20.64 -5.13 -8.02
N PRO A 29 20.23 -5.06 -6.74
CA PRO A 29 20.26 -3.80 -6.00
C PRO A 29 21.70 -3.32 -5.79
N GLY A 30 21.92 -2.02 -5.88
CA GLY A 30 23.18 -1.38 -5.51
C GLY A 30 23.40 -1.34 -3.99
N ALA A 31 24.55 -0.81 -3.57
CA ALA A 31 24.87 -0.65 -2.14
C ALA A 31 23.79 0.18 -1.42
N GLY A 32 23.28 -0.35 -0.30
CA GLY A 32 22.22 0.30 0.50
C GLY A 32 20.81 0.23 -0.09
N GLN A 33 20.64 -0.30 -1.31
CA GLN A 33 19.32 -0.52 -1.90
C GLN A 33 18.74 -1.88 -1.50
N ARG A 34 17.41 -1.96 -1.49
CA ARG A 34 16.66 -3.22 -1.32
C ARG A 34 15.91 -3.52 -2.62
N SER A 35 15.87 -4.79 -3.03
CA SER A 35 15.04 -5.18 -4.18
C SER A 35 13.60 -5.34 -3.74
N VAL A 36 12.66 -4.80 -4.51
CA VAL A 36 11.21 -5.03 -4.30
C VAL A 36 10.84 -6.51 -4.44
N TRP A 37 11.69 -7.31 -5.08
CA TRP A 37 11.50 -8.76 -5.23
C TRP A 37 11.83 -9.54 -3.95
N ASP A 38 12.47 -8.91 -2.97
CA ASP A 38 12.81 -9.53 -1.67
C ASP A 38 11.69 -9.35 -0.63
N PHE A 39 10.74 -8.45 -0.89
CA PHE A 39 9.62 -8.25 0.03
C PHE A 39 8.68 -9.47 0.03
N PRO A 40 8.05 -9.81 1.16
CA PRO A 40 7.25 -11.01 1.27
C PRO A 40 5.87 -10.86 0.61
N ARG A 41 5.22 -12.01 0.40
CA ARG A 41 3.78 -12.12 0.16
C ARG A 41 3.22 -13.30 0.99
N PRO A 42 2.28 -13.12 1.94
CA PRO A 42 1.52 -11.90 2.25
C PRO A 42 2.38 -10.67 2.57
N PRO A 43 1.90 -9.45 2.27
CA PRO A 43 2.63 -8.22 2.56
C PRO A 43 2.98 -8.10 4.04
N GLU A 44 4.16 -7.57 4.32
CA GLU A 44 4.61 -7.27 5.68
C GLU A 44 4.26 -5.82 6.02
N LEU A 45 3.82 -5.60 7.26
CA LEU A 45 3.58 -4.27 7.83
C LEU A 45 4.71 -3.92 8.77
N VAL A 46 5.44 -2.85 8.48
CA VAL A 46 6.55 -2.35 9.31
C VAL A 46 6.17 -0.99 9.87
N THR A 47 6.35 -0.77 11.17
CA THR A 47 6.15 0.55 11.76
C THR A 47 7.20 1.53 11.24
N ASP A 48 6.77 2.74 10.90
CA ASP A 48 7.66 3.79 10.44
C ASP A 48 7.46 5.05 11.28
N ALA A 49 8.49 5.40 12.05
CA ALA A 49 8.50 6.54 12.96
C ALA A 49 8.98 7.85 12.30
N ARG A 50 9.36 7.82 11.02
CA ARG A 50 9.64 9.04 10.26
C ARG A 50 8.37 9.86 10.13
N GLU A 51 8.54 11.17 9.97
CA GLU A 51 7.40 12.01 9.62
C GLU A 51 7.06 11.78 8.13
N VAL A 52 5.81 11.40 7.88
CA VAL A 52 5.24 11.29 6.55
C VAL A 52 4.27 12.44 6.36
N VAL A 53 4.49 13.25 5.32
CA VAL A 53 3.62 14.35 4.93
C VAL A 53 3.14 14.10 3.50
N VAL A 54 1.82 14.00 3.31
CA VAL A 54 1.20 13.88 1.99
C VAL A 54 0.69 15.25 1.58
N ARG A 55 1.14 15.74 0.43
CA ARG A 55 0.78 17.05 -0.09
C ARG A 55 0.25 16.95 -1.51
N TRP A 56 -0.73 17.78 -1.81
CA TRP A 56 -1.13 18.11 -3.17
C TRP A 56 -0.81 19.58 -3.42
N GLY A 57 0.28 19.85 -4.13
CA GLY A 57 0.84 21.20 -4.27
C GLY A 57 1.10 21.85 -2.90
N HIS A 58 0.31 22.88 -2.58
CA HIS A 58 0.43 23.63 -1.32
C HIS A 58 -0.44 23.07 -0.19
N ILE A 59 -1.38 22.18 -0.50
CA ILE A 59 -2.33 21.61 0.46
C ILE A 59 -1.70 20.41 1.16
N GLU A 60 -1.79 20.38 2.48
CA GLU A 60 -1.42 19.21 3.28
C GLU A 60 -2.64 18.31 3.47
N VAL A 61 -2.58 17.10 2.92
CA VAL A 61 -3.67 16.11 2.96
C VAL A 61 -3.55 15.23 4.18
N ALA A 62 -2.33 14.91 4.62
CA ALA A 62 -2.07 14.14 5.82
C ALA A 62 -0.67 14.41 6.38
N ARG A 63 -0.52 14.27 7.69
CA ARG A 63 0.78 14.33 8.39
C ARG A 63 0.78 13.37 9.57
N THR A 64 1.76 12.46 9.62
CA THR A 64 1.85 11.48 10.71
C THR A 64 3.28 11.08 11.02
N ARG A 65 3.50 10.60 12.25
CA ARG A 65 4.70 9.84 12.68
C ARG A 65 4.37 8.40 13.08
N ARG A 66 3.16 7.95 12.73
CA ARG A 66 2.58 6.64 13.07
C ARG A 66 2.27 5.84 11.81
N ALA A 67 3.02 6.07 10.74
CA ALA A 67 2.80 5.39 9.48
C ALA A 67 3.15 3.91 9.61
N LEU A 68 2.48 3.08 8.82
CA LEU A 68 2.94 1.74 8.51
C LEU A 68 3.50 1.75 7.09
N THR A 69 4.66 1.15 6.89
CA THR A 69 5.18 0.84 5.57
C THR A 69 4.78 -0.58 5.19
N VAL A 70 4.10 -0.72 4.06
CA VAL A 70 3.70 -2.01 3.49
C VAL A 70 4.77 -2.44 2.50
N LEU A 71 5.39 -3.58 2.79
CA LEU A 71 6.38 -4.21 1.94
C LEU A 71 5.74 -5.40 1.22
N GLU A 72 5.66 -5.32 -0.10
CA GLU A 72 5.04 -6.36 -0.92
C GLU A 72 5.89 -6.69 -2.14
N THR A 73 6.04 -7.99 -2.43
CA THR A 73 6.81 -8.46 -3.58
C THR A 73 6.42 -7.72 -4.87
N ALA A 74 7.42 -7.20 -5.57
CA ALA A 74 7.34 -6.49 -6.84
C ALA A 74 6.69 -5.09 -6.79
N HIS A 75 6.45 -4.54 -5.60
CA HIS A 75 5.94 -3.18 -5.43
C HIS A 75 6.90 -2.33 -4.59
N PRO A 76 7.09 -1.03 -4.91
CA PRO A 76 7.77 -0.11 -4.00
C PRO A 76 7.07 -0.07 -2.63
N PRO A 77 7.80 0.25 -1.54
CA PRO A 77 7.17 0.43 -0.25
C PRO A 77 6.07 1.51 -0.29
N SER A 78 4.89 1.19 0.25
CA SER A 78 3.74 2.10 0.31
C SER A 78 3.41 2.47 1.76
N PHE A 79 3.08 3.73 2.02
CA PHE A 79 2.71 4.19 3.35
C PHE A 79 1.20 4.07 3.59
N TYR A 80 0.84 3.49 4.72
CA TYR A 80 -0.52 3.45 5.26
C TYR A 80 -0.55 4.38 6.46
N LEU A 81 -1.44 5.37 6.41
CA LEU A 81 -1.55 6.41 7.44
C LEU A 81 -2.80 6.15 8.29
N PRO A 82 -2.77 6.44 9.60
CA PRO A 82 -3.99 6.46 10.40
C PRO A 82 -5.00 7.45 9.84
N TRP A 83 -6.27 7.05 9.76
CA TRP A 83 -7.34 7.90 9.23
C TRP A 83 -7.54 9.20 10.04
N ASP A 84 -7.16 9.22 11.33
CA ASP A 84 -7.20 10.40 12.19
C ASP A 84 -6.13 11.45 11.83
N ASP A 85 -5.09 11.05 11.11
CA ASP A 85 -3.97 11.93 10.71
C ASP A 85 -4.17 12.50 9.29
N VAL A 86 -5.34 12.26 8.69
CA VAL A 86 -5.75 12.73 7.36
C VAL A 86 -6.74 13.88 7.51
N VAL A 87 -6.58 14.95 6.72
CA VAL A 87 -7.51 16.08 6.68
C VAL A 87 -8.75 15.67 5.89
N ARG A 88 -9.70 15.02 6.56
CA ARG A 88 -10.86 14.35 5.95
C ARG A 88 -11.79 15.28 5.18
N ASP A 89 -11.87 16.54 5.56
CA ASP A 89 -12.72 17.53 4.88
C ASP A 89 -12.27 17.81 3.44
N LEU A 90 -11.04 17.42 3.09
CA LEU A 90 -10.52 17.46 1.72
C LEU A 90 -10.90 16.23 0.89
N LEU A 91 -11.53 15.21 1.48
CA LEU A 91 -11.78 13.92 0.84
C LEU A 91 -13.28 13.63 0.72
N GLN A 92 -13.67 13.10 -0.44
CA GLN A 92 -14.98 12.52 -0.64
C GLN A 92 -14.87 11.12 -1.23
N PRO A 93 -15.85 10.23 -0.97
CA PRO A 93 -15.86 8.91 -1.60
C PRO A 93 -15.83 9.05 -3.13
N ALA A 94 -14.90 8.32 -3.76
CA ALA A 94 -14.82 8.23 -5.20
C ALA A 94 -15.61 7.01 -5.71
N ALA A 95 -15.98 7.04 -6.99
CA ALA A 95 -16.56 5.87 -7.63
C ALA A 95 -15.51 4.75 -7.74
N GLY A 96 -15.95 3.51 -7.53
CA GLY A 96 -15.12 2.32 -7.65
C GLY A 96 -14.47 1.88 -6.35
N SER A 97 -13.90 0.68 -6.41
CA SER A 97 -13.20 0.01 -5.33
C SER A 97 -12.31 -1.07 -5.93
N SER A 98 -11.40 -1.62 -5.13
CA SER A 98 -10.66 -2.81 -5.53
C SER A 98 -10.63 -3.83 -4.40
N PHE A 99 -10.26 -5.05 -4.76
CA PHE A 99 -10.07 -6.14 -3.82
C PHE A 99 -8.73 -6.79 -4.07
N CYS A 100 -7.97 -7.01 -3.00
CA CYS A 100 -6.75 -7.81 -3.01
C CYS A 100 -6.95 -9.00 -2.08
N GLU A 101 -6.59 -10.19 -2.56
CA GLU A 101 -6.68 -11.45 -1.82
C GLU A 101 -5.80 -11.48 -0.55
N TRP A 102 -4.88 -10.54 -0.39
CA TRP A 102 -4.06 -10.37 0.83
C TRP A 102 -4.54 -9.23 1.73
N LYS A 103 -4.89 -8.08 1.14
CA LYS A 103 -5.18 -6.84 1.89
C LYS A 103 -6.67 -6.62 2.13
N GLY A 104 -7.53 -7.36 1.43
CA GLY A 104 -8.98 -7.20 1.47
C GLY A 104 -9.48 -6.08 0.56
N PRO A 105 -10.68 -5.54 0.84
CA PRO A 105 -11.29 -4.48 0.03
C PRO A 105 -10.63 -3.12 0.29
N ALA A 106 -10.53 -2.30 -0.76
CA ALA A 106 -10.09 -0.91 -0.70
C ALA A 106 -11.19 0.00 -1.26
N GLN A 107 -11.47 1.09 -0.54
CA GLN A 107 -12.34 2.17 -1.00
C GLN A 107 -11.51 3.31 -1.54
N TYR A 108 -11.98 3.95 -2.61
CA TYR A 108 -11.29 5.07 -3.23
C TYR A 108 -11.88 6.39 -2.74
N TRP A 109 -11.02 7.40 -2.67
CA TRP A 109 -11.34 8.74 -2.22
C TRP A 109 -10.76 9.75 -3.21
N SER A 110 -11.55 10.76 -3.57
CA SER A 110 -11.09 11.88 -4.40
C SER A 110 -10.72 13.05 -3.49
N LEU A 111 -9.65 13.74 -3.85
CA LEU A 111 -9.30 15.01 -3.24
C LEU A 111 -10.22 16.10 -3.82
N VAL A 112 -10.73 16.98 -2.96
CA VAL A 112 -11.65 18.06 -3.34
C VAL A 112 -11.03 19.39 -2.99
N GLU A 113 -10.82 20.23 -4.01
CA GLU A 113 -10.34 21.60 -3.85
C GLU A 113 -11.26 22.55 -4.62
N GLY A 114 -11.85 23.54 -3.95
CA GLY A 114 -12.68 24.55 -4.60
C GLY A 114 -13.90 24.01 -5.37
N GLY A 115 -14.38 22.81 -5.04
CA GLY A 115 -15.47 22.13 -5.75
C GLY A 115 -15.04 21.26 -6.94
N HIS A 116 -13.74 21.16 -7.22
CA HIS A 116 -13.20 20.26 -8.24
C HIS A 116 -12.79 18.92 -7.64
N HIS A 117 -13.17 17.84 -8.31
CA HIS A 117 -12.74 16.49 -8.00
C HIS A 117 -11.42 16.24 -8.74
N LEU A 118 -10.40 15.81 -8.01
CA LEU A 118 -9.10 15.43 -8.54
C LEU A 118 -8.86 13.92 -8.39
#